data_AF-A0A6P0NRP4-F1
#
_entry.id   AF-A0A6P0NRP4-F1
#
_cell.length_a   1.000
_cell.length_b   1.000
_cell.length_c   1.000
_cell.angle_alpha   90.00
_cell.angle_beta   90.00
_cell.angle_gamma   90.00
#
_symmetry.space_group_name_H-M   'P 1'
#
loop_
_entity.id
_entity.type
_entity.pdbx_description
1 polymer ?
#
loop_
_entity_poly.entity_id
_entity_poly.type
_entity_poly.pdbx_seq_one_letter_code
_entity_poly.pdbx_strand_id
1 'polypeptide(L)' 'MFISSFFLLPSSFCYKRFFKYPFIQTVIHFNQIKLIIYDVEKEAINQWIN' A
#
# COMPACT_ATOMS: atom_id res chain seq x y z
N MET A 1 13.41 -16.95 -5.89
CA MET A 1 12.98 -16.57 -4.54
C MET A 1 12.37 -15.18 -4.62
N PHE A 2 11.05 -15.07 -4.79
CA PHE A 2 10.38 -13.76 -4.85
C PHE A 2 10.22 -13.26 -3.42
N ILE A 3 11.02 -12.26 -3.05
CA ILE A 3 10.86 -11.56 -1.77
C ILE A 3 9.55 -10.78 -1.89
N SER A 4 8.48 -11.34 -1.30
CA SER A 4 7.20 -10.65 -1.20
C SER A 4 7.40 -9.45 -0.28
N SER A 5 7.67 -8.29 -0.86
CA SER A 5 7.96 -7.07 -0.13
C SER A 5 6.63 -6.40 0.24
N PHE A 6 6.28 -6.46 1.52
CA PHE A 6 5.12 -5.76 2.04
C PHE A 6 5.49 -4.31 2.33
N PHE A 7 4.77 -3.37 1.74
CA PHE A 7 4.93 -1.95 2.04
C PHE A 7 3.87 -1.53 3.07
N LEU A 8 4.35 -1.10 4.24
CA LEU A 8 3.54 -0.51 5.29
C LEU A 8 3.37 0.98 5.02
N LEU A 9 2.13 1.43 4.88
CA LEU A 9 1.79 2.84 4.69
C LEU A 9 1.15 3.38 5.96
N PRO A 10 1.82 4.28 6.70
CA PRO A 10 1.34 4.77 7.99
C PRO A 10 0.17 5.77 7.86
N SER A 11 -0.22 6.17 6.64
CA SER A 11 -1.38 7.06 6.49
C SER A 11 -2.22 6.70 5.28
N SER A 12 -3.54 6.67 5.51
CA SER A 12 -4.54 6.61 4.45
C SER A 12 -4.43 7.80 3.49
N PHE A 13 -3.86 8.92 3.95
CA PHE A 13 -3.57 10.10 3.14
C PHE A 13 -2.51 9.86 2.07
N CYS A 14 -1.38 9.24 2.44
CA CYS A 14 -0.34 8.85 1.48
C CYS A 14 -0.88 7.90 0.42
N TYR A 15 -1.71 6.92 0.83
CA TYR A 15 -2.37 6.03 -0.12
C TYR A 15 -3.29 6.81 -1.08
N LYS A 16 -4.18 7.65 -0.54
CA LYS A 16 -5.14 8.40 -1.36
C LYS A 16 -4.50 9.39 -2.33
N ARG A 17 -3.30 9.89 -2.03
CA ARG A 17 -2.65 10.96 -2.80
C ARG A 17 -1.58 10.44 -3.75
N PHE A 18 -0.71 9.53 -3.32
CA PHE A 18 0.40 9.03 -4.13
C PHE A 18 0.07 7.69 -4.82
N PHE A 19 -0.55 6.76 -4.09
CA PHE A 19 -0.85 5.42 -4.60
C PHE A 19 -2.06 5.36 -5.55
N LYS A 20 -2.79 6.47 -5.69
CA LYS A 20 -3.82 6.63 -6.73
C LYS A 20 -3.28 7.06 -8.09
N TYR A 21 -2.00 7.43 -8.20
CA TYR A 21 -1.46 7.80 -9.52
C TYR A 21 -1.47 6.59 -10.45
N PRO A 22 -1.93 6.73 -11.71
CA PRO A 22 -2.05 5.61 -12.64
C PRO A 22 -0.75 4.83 -12.81
N PHE A 23 0.37 5.56 -12.92
CA PHE A 23 1.70 4.96 -13.03
C PHE A 23 2.04 4.08 -11.82
N ILE A 24 1.78 4.57 -10.60
CA ILE A 24 2.07 3.84 -9.37
C ILE A 24 1.18 2.60 -9.27
N GLN A 25 -0.11 2.71 -9.63
CA GLN A 25 -1.02 1.56 -9.68
C GLN A 25 -0.57 0.49 -10.67
N THR A 26 -0.08 0.88 -11.85
CA THR A 26 0.47 -0.07 -12.83
C THR A 26 1.68 -0.81 -12.28
N VAL A 27 2.60 -0.10 -11.61
CA VAL A 27 3.81 -0.71 -11.01
C VAL A 27 3.43 -1.67 -9.88
N ILE A 28 2.46 -1.31 -9.04
CA ILE A 28 1.97 -2.16 -7.95
C ILE A 28 1.35 -3.44 -8.49
N HIS A 29 0.48 -3.32 -9.48
CA HIS A 29 -0.21 -4.46 -10.07
C HIS A 29 0.76 -5.40 -10.81
N PHE A 30 1.67 -4.83 -11.61
CA PHE A 30 2.65 -5.60 -12.36
C PHE A 30 3.60 -6.39 -11.45
N ASN A 31 4.01 -5.80 -10.32
CA ASN A 31 4.95 -6.42 -9.38
C ASN A 31 4.25 -7.15 -8.22
N GLN A 32 2.92 -7.26 -8.23
CA GLN A 32 2.12 -7.90 -7.17
C GLN A 32 2.47 -7.37 -5.76
N ILE A 33 2.68 -6.05 -5.66
CA ILE A 33 3.09 -5.41 -4.41
C ILE A 33 1.89 -5.37 -3.48
N LYS A 34 2.00 -6.06 -2.34
CA LYS A 34 0.98 -6.03 -1.29
C LYS A 34 1.15 -4.80 -0.43
N LEU A 35 0.11 -3.98 -0.35
CA LEU A 35 0.09 -2.77 0.45
C LEU A 35 -0.76 -2.97 1.70
N ILE A 36 -0.24 -2.52 2.82
CA ILE A 36 -0.95 -2.50 4.10
C ILE A 36 -1.14 -1.04 4.48
N ILE A 37 -2.40 -0.61 4.52
CA ILE A 37 -2.75 0.72 5.01
C ILE A 37 -2.93 0.62 6.51
N TYR A 38 -2.01 1.23 7.25
CA TYR A 38 -2.05 1.29 8.71
C TYR A 38 -2.68 2.61 9.15
N ASP A 39 -3.54 2.55 10.16
CA ASP A 39 -4.12 3.70 10.83
C ASP A 39 -3.34 3.95 12.12
N VAL A 40 -2.50 4.99 12.10
CA VAL A 40 -1.63 5.35 13.22
C VAL A 40 -2.44 5.85 14.42
N GLU A 41 -3.61 6.44 14.23
CA GLU A 41 -4.41 6.96 15.35
C GLU A 41 -5.10 5.84 16.13
N LYS A 42 -5.43 4.73 15.45
CA LYS A 42 -6.09 3.57 16.05
C LYS A 42 -5.13 2.42 16.33
N GLU A 43 -3.85 2.60 16.03
CA GLU A 43 -2.80 1.57 16.06
C GLU A 43 -3.23 0.26 15.38
N ALA A 44 -4.02 0.35 14.30
CA ALA A 44 -4.67 -0.80 13.69
C ALA A 44 -4.46 -0.84 12.17
N ILE A 45 -4.46 -2.05 11.62
CA ILE A 45 -4.47 -2.25 10.17
C ILE A 45 -5.85 -1.88 9.65
N ASN A 46 -5.91 -0.87 8.79
CA ASN A 46 -7.16 -0.38 8.22
C ASN A 46 -7.57 -1.21 7.00
N GLN A 47 -6.63 -1.46 6.07
CA GLN A 47 -6.91 -2.18 4.83
C GLN A 47 -5.71 -2.95 4.29
N TRP A 48 -6.01 -4.07 3.62
CA TRP A 48 -5.08 -4.86 2.82
C TRP A 48 -5.40 -4.68 1.34
N ILE A 49 -4.39 -4.37 0.52
CA ILE A 49 -4.53 -4.25 -0.93
C ILE A 49 -3.54 -5.21 -1.59
N ASN A 50 -4.09 -6.06 -2.46
CA ASN A 50 -3.35 -7.05 -3.26
C ASN A 50 -3.35 -6.66 -4.73
#